data_AF-A0A3N2QYZ5-F1
#
_entry.id   AF-A0A3N2QYZ5-F1
#
_cell.length_a   1.000
_cell.length_b   1.000
_cell.length_c   1.000
_cell.angle_alpha   90.00
_cell.angle_beta   90.00
_cell.angle_gamma   90.00
#
_symmetry.space_group_name_H-M   'P 1'
#
loop_
_entity.id
_entity.type
_entity.pdbx_description
1 polymer ?
#
loop_
_entity_poly.entity_id
_entity_poly.type
_entity_poly.pdbx_seq_one_letter_code
_entity_poly.pdbx_strand_id
1 'polypeptide(L)'
;MPSTSVSPLSDMELTGDYYSGATSRRRPSRLCLDDDQLILDTGDERHRLEWHAIRVSPRVGNTPRYLHLLEDGVFETSDNDGVDALTRHFQTGRLSRWVHRLENHLGLILIAAVVAALTTLGSFLYGLPWTSKVVADMMPASVVDSLSQTTLNTLDSSVMQPSTLPTDRQAQLQSTFAPYLETIPGQDVHVLFRHSDAVGANAMALPDGTIVFTDAMVALAKDDQELVAVLSHELGHVAHNHGMQGVVHSSLTAWLLVMMTGDLTAFADTTVTGPAVLLNLAYSRDMERDADQYALDLMQARQVDPGHFIAIMQRLEGGDSSDENQRDEASGWQTAINGLMSSHPLTDERIARFRAAEG
;
A
#
# COMPACT_ATOMS: atom_id res chain seq x y z
N MET A 1 0.28 -61.35 -58.73
CA MET A 1 1.40 -60.72 -58.01
C MET A 1 0.91 -59.36 -57.52
N PRO A 2 0.46 -59.23 -56.27
CA PRO A 2 -0.06 -57.96 -55.78
C PRO A 2 1.13 -57.04 -55.48
N SER A 3 1.18 -55.91 -56.18
CA SER A 3 2.06 -54.79 -55.90
C SER A 3 1.58 -54.11 -54.62
N THR A 4 2.37 -54.22 -53.56
CA THR A 4 2.15 -53.53 -52.29
C THR A 4 2.20 -52.02 -52.48
N SER A 5 1.06 -51.37 -52.22
CA SER A 5 0.91 -49.94 -52.08
C SER A 5 1.68 -49.46 -50.84
N VAL A 6 2.73 -48.67 -51.05
CA VAL A 6 3.33 -47.87 -50.00
C VAL A 6 2.45 -46.62 -49.86
N SER A 7 1.65 -46.56 -48.79
CA SER A 7 0.97 -45.33 -48.40
C SER A 7 2.00 -44.26 -48.02
N PRO A 8 1.81 -42.99 -48.40
CA PRO A 8 2.70 -41.91 -48.00
C PRO A 8 2.53 -41.64 -46.50
N LEU A 9 3.65 -41.63 -45.77
CA LEU A 9 3.73 -41.28 -44.35
C LEU A 9 3.21 -39.85 -44.16
N SER A 10 2.37 -39.64 -43.16
CA SER A 10 1.99 -38.31 -42.66
C SER A 10 3.23 -37.53 -42.20
N ASP A 11 3.37 -36.29 -42.68
CA ASP A 11 4.57 -35.44 -42.75
C ASP A 11 5.20 -34.94 -41.42
N MET A 12 5.16 -35.70 -40.31
CA MET A 12 5.82 -35.27 -39.06
C MET A 12 6.75 -36.36 -38.50
N GLU A 13 8.04 -36.16 -38.75
CA GLU A 13 9.15 -37.04 -38.34
C GLU A 13 10.16 -36.23 -37.53
N LEU A 14 10.42 -36.62 -36.28
CA LEU A 14 11.48 -36.04 -35.44
C LEU A 14 12.65 -37.00 -35.38
N THR A 15 13.84 -36.52 -35.68
CA THR A 15 15.07 -37.30 -35.50
C THR A 15 15.70 -37.00 -34.14
N GLY A 16 16.16 -38.04 -33.45
CA GLY A 16 16.75 -37.89 -32.14
C GLY A 16 17.45 -39.14 -31.65
N ASP A 17 17.74 -39.16 -30.37
CA ASP A 17 18.43 -40.24 -29.69
C ASP A 17 17.56 -40.81 -28.57
N TYR A 18 17.38 -42.12 -28.57
CA TYR A 18 16.64 -42.84 -27.54
C TYR A 18 17.59 -43.50 -26.54
N TYR A 19 17.22 -43.39 -25.27
CA TYR A 19 17.86 -44.02 -24.14
C TYR A 19 16.81 -44.90 -23.44
N SER A 20 16.97 -46.22 -23.49
CA SER A 20 16.15 -47.16 -22.70
C SER A 20 16.63 -47.08 -21.25
N GLY A 21 15.80 -46.68 -20.28
CA GLY A 21 16.21 -46.35 -18.90
C GLY A 21 17.10 -47.37 -18.16
N ALA A 22 17.21 -48.60 -18.66
CA ALA A 22 18.16 -49.61 -18.21
C ALA A 22 19.64 -49.36 -18.59
N THR A 23 19.94 -48.57 -19.64
CA THR A 23 21.31 -48.32 -20.11
C THR A 23 21.49 -46.90 -20.67
N SER A 24 22.61 -46.24 -20.40
CA SER A 24 22.95 -44.92 -20.95
C SER A 24 23.40 -44.94 -22.42
N ARG A 25 23.14 -46.03 -23.16
CA ARG A 25 23.59 -46.18 -24.54
C ARG A 25 22.65 -45.43 -25.48
N ARG A 26 23.21 -44.43 -26.18
CA ARG A 26 22.55 -43.65 -27.21
C ARG A 26 22.16 -44.52 -28.40
N ARG A 27 20.87 -44.54 -28.77
CA ARG A 27 20.36 -45.21 -29.97
C ARG A 27 19.73 -44.18 -30.92
N PRO A 28 20.30 -43.95 -32.12
CA PRO A 28 19.66 -43.10 -33.12
C PRO A 28 18.27 -43.62 -33.41
N SER A 29 17.27 -42.78 -33.28
CA SER A 29 15.87 -43.17 -33.39
C SER A 29 15.05 -42.05 -34.03
N ARG A 30 13.88 -42.42 -34.53
CA ARG A 30 12.95 -41.50 -35.17
C ARG A 30 11.60 -41.61 -34.52
N LEU A 31 10.97 -40.48 -34.30
CA LEU A 31 9.63 -40.40 -33.77
C LEU A 31 8.70 -39.93 -34.88
N CYS A 32 7.80 -40.80 -35.31
CA CYS A 32 6.88 -40.55 -36.42
C CYS A 32 5.44 -40.49 -35.92
N LEU A 33 4.62 -39.66 -36.55
CA LEU A 33 3.18 -39.61 -36.32
C LEU A 33 2.45 -40.33 -37.48
N ASP A 34 1.75 -41.42 -37.17
CA ASP A 34 1.00 -42.24 -38.13
C ASP A 34 -0.43 -42.45 -37.61
N ASP A 35 -1.46 -42.01 -38.34
CA ASP A 35 -2.88 -42.10 -37.96
C ASP A 35 -3.17 -41.72 -36.49
N ASP A 36 -2.68 -40.56 -36.05
CA ASP A 36 -2.77 -40.03 -34.66
C ASP A 36 -2.06 -40.88 -33.58
N GLN A 37 -1.27 -41.88 -33.97
CA GLN A 37 -0.43 -42.66 -33.07
C GLN A 37 1.04 -42.26 -33.21
N LEU A 38 1.69 -42.08 -32.07
CA LEU A 38 3.12 -41.81 -32.00
C LEU A 38 3.89 -43.12 -32.07
N ILE A 39 4.82 -43.22 -33.02
CA ILE A 39 5.64 -44.42 -33.23
C ILE A 39 7.10 -44.04 -33.03
N LEU A 40 7.77 -44.68 -32.08
CA LEU A 40 9.21 -44.63 -31.91
C LEU A 40 9.86 -45.75 -32.72
N ASP A 41 10.58 -45.39 -33.77
CA ASP A 41 11.38 -46.29 -34.60
C ASP A 41 12.85 -46.23 -34.15
N THR A 42 13.36 -47.32 -33.57
CA THR A 42 14.75 -47.44 -33.12
C THR A 42 15.67 -48.13 -34.14
N GLY A 43 15.17 -48.38 -35.35
CA GLY A 43 15.84 -49.13 -36.42
C GLY A 43 15.66 -50.65 -36.33
N ASP A 44 15.68 -51.21 -35.11
CA ASP A 44 15.47 -52.63 -34.86
C ASP A 44 14.02 -52.95 -34.45
N GLU A 45 13.38 -52.04 -33.71
CA GLU A 45 12.02 -52.20 -33.17
C GLU A 45 11.21 -50.91 -33.31
N ARG A 46 9.89 -51.06 -33.51
CA ARG A 46 8.91 -49.99 -33.56
C ARG A 46 7.96 -50.09 -32.37
N HIS A 47 7.97 -49.09 -31.51
CA HIS A 47 7.09 -49.02 -30.34
C HIS A 47 6.00 -47.98 -30.56
N ARG A 48 4.74 -48.35 -30.27
CA ARG A 48 3.63 -47.41 -30.23
C ARG A 48 3.58 -46.73 -28.88
N LEU A 49 3.45 -45.41 -28.88
CA LEU A 49 3.46 -44.56 -27.71
C LEU A 49 2.13 -43.80 -27.60
N GLU A 50 1.59 -43.77 -26.39
CA GLU A 50 0.41 -42.97 -26.06
C GLU A 50 0.87 -41.57 -25.64
N TRP A 51 0.36 -40.52 -26.31
CA TRP A 51 0.75 -39.13 -26.02
C TRP A 51 0.59 -38.77 -24.53
N HIS A 52 -0.50 -39.23 -23.90
CA HIS A 52 -0.81 -38.94 -22.49
C HIS A 52 0.24 -39.50 -21.52
N ALA A 53 1.01 -40.51 -21.94
CA ALA A 53 2.07 -41.12 -21.13
C ALA A 53 3.44 -40.45 -21.34
N ILE A 54 3.55 -39.50 -22.28
CA ILE A 54 4.79 -38.79 -22.59
C ILE A 54 4.83 -37.48 -21.81
N ARG A 55 5.93 -37.24 -21.08
CA ARG A 55 6.22 -35.93 -20.48
C ARG A 55 7.28 -35.23 -21.30
N VAL A 56 6.92 -34.10 -21.91
CA VAL A 56 7.82 -33.29 -22.72
C VAL A 56 8.47 -32.22 -21.85
N SER A 57 9.79 -32.07 -21.92
CA SER A 57 10.51 -31.00 -21.24
C SER A 57 10.09 -29.61 -21.77
N PRO A 58 10.07 -28.56 -20.93
CA PRO A 58 9.84 -27.20 -21.39
C PRO A 58 10.95 -26.75 -22.35
N ARG A 59 10.62 -25.81 -23.25
CA ARG A 59 11.60 -25.21 -24.18
C ARG A 59 12.46 -24.20 -23.43
N VAL A 60 13.78 -24.41 -23.42
CA VAL A 60 14.76 -23.51 -22.78
C VAL A 60 15.77 -23.07 -23.83
N GLY A 61 15.51 -21.94 -24.50
CA GLY A 61 16.36 -21.48 -25.61
C GLY A 61 16.45 -22.50 -26.74
N ASN A 62 17.69 -22.89 -27.10
CA ASN A 62 18.01 -23.89 -28.11
C ASN A 62 18.60 -25.19 -27.53
N THR A 63 18.43 -25.46 -26.23
CA THR A 63 18.87 -26.74 -25.67
C THR A 63 18.06 -27.89 -26.25
N PRO A 64 18.63 -29.10 -26.37
CA PRO A 64 17.87 -30.30 -26.73
C PRO A 64 16.69 -30.49 -25.78
N ARG A 65 15.58 -31.02 -26.31
CA ARG A 65 14.39 -31.36 -25.54
C ARG A 65 14.32 -32.85 -25.28
N TYR A 66 13.76 -33.18 -24.13
CA TYR A 66 13.64 -34.53 -23.64
C TYR A 66 12.16 -34.92 -23.57
N LEU A 67 11.82 -36.01 -24.26
CA LEU A 67 10.53 -36.66 -24.19
C LEU A 67 10.70 -37.89 -23.31
N HIS A 68 10.18 -37.81 -22.08
CA HIS A 68 10.18 -38.93 -21.14
C HIS A 68 9.04 -39.87 -21.49
N LEU A 69 9.40 -41.11 -21.82
CA LEU A 69 8.53 -42.20 -22.22
C LEU A 69 8.23 -43.13 -21.01
N LEU A 70 7.36 -44.11 -21.20
CA LEU A 70 7.12 -45.18 -20.22
C LEU A 70 8.41 -46.01 -20.01
N GLU A 71 8.55 -46.60 -18.83
CA GLU A 71 9.70 -47.46 -18.45
C GLU A 71 11.06 -46.72 -18.45
N ASP A 72 11.09 -45.48 -17.95
CA ASP A 72 12.29 -44.62 -17.83
C ASP A 72 13.02 -44.34 -19.15
N GLY A 73 12.35 -44.57 -20.29
CA GLY A 73 12.87 -44.24 -21.60
C GLY A 73 12.92 -42.73 -21.83
N VAL A 74 13.98 -42.22 -22.48
CA VAL A 74 14.08 -40.81 -22.85
C VAL A 74 14.42 -40.70 -24.32
N PHE A 75 13.64 -39.90 -25.05
CA PHE A 75 13.97 -39.48 -26.42
C PHE A 75 14.45 -38.03 -26.40
N GLU A 76 15.68 -37.81 -26.80
CA GLU A 76 16.35 -36.51 -26.89
C GLU A 76 16.35 -36.02 -28.33
N THR A 77 15.90 -34.80 -28.59
CA THR A 77 15.96 -34.18 -29.92
C THR A 77 16.33 -32.71 -29.86
N SER A 78 17.08 -32.23 -30.85
CA SER A 78 17.36 -30.82 -31.07
C SER A 78 16.29 -30.12 -31.92
N ASP A 79 15.34 -30.86 -32.49
CA ASP A 79 14.25 -30.32 -33.29
C ASP A 79 13.12 -29.76 -32.39
N ASN A 80 13.38 -28.57 -31.86
CA ASN A 80 12.47 -27.90 -30.95
C ASN A 80 11.12 -27.55 -31.60
N ASP A 81 11.15 -27.12 -32.86
CA ASP A 81 9.95 -26.67 -33.58
C ASP A 81 9.05 -27.85 -33.94
N GLY A 82 9.65 -29.00 -34.25
CA GLY A 82 8.93 -30.25 -34.44
C GLY A 82 8.28 -30.79 -33.17
N VAL A 83 8.96 -30.71 -32.00
CA VAL A 83 8.33 -31.05 -30.71
C VAL A 83 7.18 -30.10 -30.36
N ASP A 84 7.28 -28.82 -30.71
CA ASP A 84 6.19 -27.84 -30.54
C ASP A 84 5.01 -28.12 -31.48
N ALA A 85 5.26 -28.60 -32.70
CA ALA A 85 4.21 -29.05 -33.61
C ALA A 85 3.48 -30.29 -33.06
N LEU A 86 4.23 -31.28 -32.57
CA LEU A 86 3.69 -32.49 -31.93
C LEU A 86 2.85 -32.14 -30.69
N THR A 87 3.36 -31.23 -29.85
CA THR A 87 2.66 -30.77 -28.64
C THR A 87 1.36 -30.05 -28.98
N ARG A 88 1.35 -29.20 -30.02
CA ARG A 88 0.15 -28.51 -30.49
C ARG A 88 -0.89 -29.45 -31.09
N HIS A 89 -0.45 -30.52 -31.75
CA HIS A 89 -1.33 -31.54 -32.32
C HIS A 89 -2.17 -32.23 -31.24
N PHE A 90 -1.54 -32.61 -30.13
CA PHE A 90 -2.20 -33.37 -29.07
C PHE A 90 -2.72 -32.54 -27.87
N GLN A 91 -2.20 -31.33 -27.61
CA GLN A 91 -2.69 -30.46 -26.53
C GLN A 91 -3.64 -29.37 -27.07
N THR A 92 -4.94 -29.65 -27.05
CA THR A 92 -5.98 -28.79 -27.66
C THR A 92 -6.58 -27.73 -26.72
N GLY A 93 -6.09 -27.61 -25.48
CA GLY A 93 -6.60 -26.69 -24.46
C GLY A 93 -6.66 -25.23 -24.94
N ARG A 94 -7.81 -24.55 -24.72
CA ARG A 94 -7.97 -23.13 -25.11
C ARG A 94 -7.06 -22.21 -24.30
N LEU A 95 -6.83 -22.56 -23.03
CA LEU A 95 -5.96 -21.84 -22.10
C LEU A 95 -4.48 -21.97 -22.47
N SER A 96 -4.00 -23.17 -22.81
CA SER A 96 -2.59 -23.39 -23.18
C SER A 96 -2.20 -22.63 -24.46
N ARG A 97 -3.10 -22.61 -25.46
CA ARG A 97 -2.91 -21.81 -26.69
C ARG A 97 -2.88 -20.31 -26.43
N TRP A 98 -3.65 -19.82 -25.47
CA TRP A 98 -3.67 -18.40 -25.09
C TRP A 98 -2.38 -18.00 -24.35
N VAL A 99 -1.96 -18.81 -23.37
CA VAL A 99 -0.72 -18.58 -22.62
C VAL A 99 0.49 -18.60 -23.56
N HIS A 100 0.58 -19.58 -24.46
CA HIS A 100 1.70 -19.68 -25.41
C HIS A 100 1.77 -18.50 -26.40
N ARG A 101 0.63 -17.93 -26.81
CA ARG A 101 0.59 -16.69 -27.62
C ARG A 101 1.06 -15.48 -26.83
N LEU A 102 0.74 -15.43 -25.53
CA LEU A 102 1.24 -14.40 -24.63
C LEU A 102 2.75 -14.50 -24.46
N GLU A 103 3.28 -15.72 -24.29
CA GLU A 103 4.71 -16.01 -24.08
C GLU A 103 5.58 -15.78 -25.32
N ASN A 104 5.04 -15.97 -26.52
CA ASN A 104 5.82 -15.86 -27.76
C ASN A 104 5.67 -14.52 -28.50
N HIS A 105 4.83 -13.60 -28.01
CA HIS A 105 4.62 -12.30 -28.65
C HIS A 105 5.09 -11.14 -27.77
N LEU A 106 6.28 -10.60 -28.04
CA LEU A 106 6.92 -9.53 -27.26
C LEU A 106 5.98 -8.34 -26.99
N GLY A 107 5.17 -7.95 -27.97
CA GLY A 107 4.19 -6.85 -27.79
C GLY A 107 3.11 -7.15 -26.74
N LEU A 108 2.66 -8.42 -26.63
CA LEU A 108 1.66 -8.81 -25.63
C LEU A 108 2.29 -8.92 -24.24
N ILE A 109 3.55 -9.37 -24.16
CA ILE A 109 4.33 -9.36 -22.91
C ILE A 109 4.49 -7.93 -22.39
N LEU A 110 4.88 -6.99 -23.24
CA LEU A 110 5.04 -5.58 -22.86
C LEU A 110 3.71 -4.97 -22.39
N ILE A 111 2.61 -5.24 -23.10
CA ILE A 111 1.28 -4.78 -22.69
C ILE A 111 0.91 -5.40 -21.33
N ALA A 112 1.09 -6.70 -21.13
CA ALA A 112 0.80 -7.36 -19.87
C ALA A 112 1.66 -6.82 -18.72
N ALA A 113 2.93 -6.54 -18.97
CA ALA A 113 3.84 -5.94 -17.98
C ALA A 113 3.41 -4.52 -17.60
N VAL A 114 3.02 -3.69 -18.58
CA VAL A 114 2.49 -2.33 -18.34
C VAL A 114 1.19 -2.40 -17.54
N VAL A 115 0.26 -3.28 -17.93
CA VAL A 115 -1.01 -3.46 -17.21
C VAL A 115 -0.76 -3.93 -15.78
N ALA A 116 0.16 -4.89 -15.58
CA ALA A 116 0.53 -5.34 -14.24
C ALA A 116 1.14 -4.21 -13.41
N ALA A 117 2.07 -3.43 -13.98
CA ALA A 117 2.68 -2.29 -13.31
C ALA A 117 1.64 -1.22 -12.93
N LEU A 118 0.73 -0.87 -13.85
CA LEU A 118 -0.35 0.08 -13.60
C LEU A 118 -1.34 -0.44 -12.55
N THR A 119 -1.64 -1.73 -12.55
CA THR A 119 -2.56 -2.34 -11.58
C THR A 119 -1.93 -2.40 -10.19
N THR A 120 -0.65 -2.75 -10.08
CA THR A 120 0.10 -2.71 -8.83
C THR A 120 0.20 -1.29 -8.31
N LEU A 121 0.56 -0.33 -9.17
CA LEU A 121 0.63 1.09 -8.80
C LEU A 121 -0.74 1.63 -8.38
N GLY A 122 -1.80 1.32 -9.12
CA GLY A 122 -3.17 1.72 -8.79
C GLY A 122 -3.65 1.11 -7.46
N SER A 123 -3.33 -0.15 -7.21
CA SER A 123 -3.61 -0.81 -5.93
C SER A 123 -2.89 -0.12 -4.78
N PHE A 124 -1.66 0.32 -4.98
CA PHE A 124 -0.90 1.04 -3.95
C PHE A 124 -1.41 2.47 -3.74
N LEU A 125 -1.70 3.22 -4.80
CA LEU A 125 -2.11 4.62 -4.71
C LEU A 125 -3.57 4.79 -4.26
N TYR A 126 -4.47 3.89 -4.65
CA TYR A 126 -5.91 4.02 -4.39
C TYR A 126 -6.46 2.88 -3.54
N GLY A 127 -5.99 1.65 -3.78
CA GLY A 127 -6.43 0.49 -3.02
C GLY A 127 -6.02 0.60 -1.55
N LEU A 128 -4.77 0.98 -1.28
CA LEU A 128 -4.24 1.07 0.08
C LEU A 128 -4.97 2.14 0.92
N PRO A 129 -5.12 3.41 0.51
CA PRO A 129 -5.90 4.39 1.27
C PRO A 129 -7.35 3.96 1.50
N TRP A 130 -8.00 3.39 0.47
CA TRP A 130 -9.36 2.88 0.59
C TRP A 130 -9.45 1.75 1.63
N THR A 131 -8.54 0.77 1.59
CA THR A 131 -8.51 -0.30 2.59
C THR A 131 -8.23 0.22 3.99
N SER A 132 -7.35 1.22 4.13
CA SER A 132 -7.05 1.84 5.42
C SER A 132 -8.28 2.47 6.05
N LYS A 133 -9.09 3.17 5.25
CA LYS A 133 -10.37 3.75 5.69
C LYS A 133 -11.34 2.67 6.18
N VAL A 134 -11.57 1.65 5.37
CA VAL A 134 -12.49 0.55 5.72
C VAL A 134 -12.06 -0.15 7.00
N VAL A 135 -10.77 -0.47 7.13
CA VAL A 135 -10.25 -1.18 8.30
C VAL A 135 -10.27 -0.28 9.54
N ALA A 136 -9.93 1.01 9.42
CA ALA A 136 -9.99 1.96 10.53
C ALA A 136 -11.40 2.06 11.12
N ASP A 137 -12.43 2.11 10.28
CA ASP A 137 -13.83 2.20 10.71
C ASP A 137 -14.36 0.89 11.32
N MET A 138 -13.67 -0.23 11.09
CA MET A 138 -13.97 -1.54 11.67
C MET A 138 -13.23 -1.80 13.00
N MET A 139 -12.33 -0.92 13.41
CA MET A 139 -11.52 -1.14 14.62
C MET A 139 -12.39 -1.17 15.88
N PRO A 140 -12.23 -2.18 16.76
CA PRO A 140 -12.92 -2.17 18.04
C PRO A 140 -12.48 -0.99 18.92
N ALA A 141 -13.42 -0.40 19.67
CA ALA A 141 -13.15 0.71 20.58
C ALA A 141 -11.98 0.42 21.54
N SER A 142 -11.86 -0.81 22.06
CA SER A 142 -10.76 -1.19 22.94
C SER A 142 -9.37 -1.04 22.31
N VAL A 143 -9.24 -1.22 21.00
CA VAL A 143 -7.97 -1.02 20.29
C VAL A 143 -7.69 0.46 20.11
N VAL A 144 -8.73 1.23 19.74
CA VAL A 144 -8.66 2.69 19.61
C VAL A 144 -8.26 3.33 20.94
N ASP A 145 -8.89 2.95 22.05
CA ASP A 145 -8.61 3.45 23.39
C ASP A 145 -7.20 3.06 23.84
N SER A 146 -6.81 1.80 23.66
CA SER A 146 -5.47 1.34 24.05
C SER A 146 -4.38 2.05 23.27
N LEU A 147 -4.58 2.27 21.97
CA LEU A 147 -3.65 2.99 21.11
C LEU A 147 -3.53 4.45 21.54
N SER A 148 -4.66 5.12 21.78
CA SER A 148 -4.71 6.54 22.16
C SER A 148 -4.09 6.76 23.54
N GLN A 149 -4.43 5.93 24.54
CA GLN A 149 -3.83 5.99 25.87
C GLN A 149 -2.32 5.74 25.83
N THR A 150 -1.86 4.76 25.03
CA THR A 150 -0.42 4.49 24.87
C THR A 150 0.27 5.71 24.25
N THR A 151 -0.33 6.30 23.22
CA THR A 151 0.21 7.50 22.55
C THR A 151 0.28 8.69 23.51
N LEU A 152 -0.78 8.95 24.27
CA LEU A 152 -0.81 10.02 25.26
C LEU A 152 0.22 9.80 26.37
N ASN A 153 0.36 8.58 26.89
CA ASN A 153 1.38 8.24 27.88
C ASN A 153 2.80 8.41 27.32
N THR A 154 3.02 8.06 26.04
CA THR A 154 4.30 8.30 25.37
C THR A 154 4.57 9.80 25.25
N LEU A 155 3.60 10.62 24.88
CA LEU A 155 3.73 12.08 24.86
C LEU A 155 4.08 12.62 26.24
N ASP A 156 3.29 12.30 27.26
CA ASP A 156 3.43 12.81 28.63
C ASP A 156 4.73 12.34 29.31
N SER A 157 5.35 11.26 28.85
CA SER A 157 6.64 10.78 29.36
C SER A 157 7.86 11.27 28.58
N SER A 158 7.68 11.79 27.36
CA SER A 158 8.79 12.15 26.48
C SER A 158 8.90 13.65 26.21
N VAL A 159 7.80 14.31 25.79
CA VAL A 159 7.83 15.67 25.25
C VAL A 159 6.77 16.60 25.83
N MET A 160 5.77 16.06 26.54
CA MET A 160 4.69 16.83 27.16
C MET A 160 4.81 16.84 28.69
N GLN A 161 4.33 17.92 29.29
CA GLN A 161 4.23 18.13 30.74
C GLN A 161 2.82 18.64 31.08
N PRO A 162 2.40 18.57 32.35
CA PRO A 162 1.17 19.22 32.80
C PRO A 162 1.13 20.70 32.38
N SER A 163 -0.06 21.16 31.96
CA SER A 163 -0.25 22.55 31.54
C SER A 163 0.15 23.54 32.64
N THR A 164 0.78 24.62 32.23
CA THR A 164 1.15 25.79 33.03
C THR A 164 0.11 26.90 32.98
N LEU A 165 -0.94 26.74 32.16
CA LEU A 165 -2.03 27.70 32.06
C LEU A 165 -2.76 27.84 33.40
N PRO A 166 -3.17 29.06 33.80
CA PRO A 166 -4.03 29.26 34.95
C PRO A 166 -5.29 28.39 34.90
N THR A 167 -5.71 27.82 36.04
CA THR A 167 -6.83 26.87 36.10
C THR A 167 -8.16 27.50 35.69
N ASP A 168 -8.34 28.79 35.98
CA ASP A 168 -9.46 29.60 35.51
C ASP A 168 -9.46 29.76 33.99
N ARG A 169 -8.29 29.94 33.38
CA ARG A 169 -8.14 29.99 31.92
C ARG A 169 -8.47 28.65 31.27
N GLN A 170 -8.02 27.53 31.85
CA GLN A 170 -8.38 26.19 31.37
C GLN A 170 -9.89 25.96 31.45
N ALA A 171 -10.52 26.32 32.58
CA ALA A 171 -11.97 26.19 32.76
C ALA A 171 -12.77 27.08 31.79
N GLN A 172 -12.29 28.31 31.53
CA GLN A 172 -12.89 29.21 30.54
C GLN A 172 -12.85 28.60 29.14
N LEU A 173 -11.70 28.05 28.71
CA LEU A 173 -11.56 27.42 27.40
C LEU A 173 -12.41 26.15 27.30
N GLN A 174 -12.44 25.31 28.34
CA GLN A 174 -13.32 24.14 28.39
C GLN A 174 -14.79 24.55 28.23
N SER A 175 -15.23 25.60 28.92
CA SER A 175 -16.59 26.14 28.77
C SER A 175 -16.84 26.70 27.36
N THR A 176 -15.82 27.27 26.73
CA THR A 176 -15.91 27.81 25.37
C THR A 176 -16.02 26.68 24.34
N PHE A 177 -15.31 25.57 24.57
CA PHE A 177 -15.27 24.42 23.67
C PHE A 177 -16.47 23.48 23.82
N ALA A 178 -17.09 23.41 25.00
CA ALA A 178 -18.18 22.47 25.29
C ALA A 178 -19.30 22.42 24.22
N PRO A 179 -19.81 23.54 23.66
CA PRO A 179 -20.85 23.50 22.63
C PRO A 179 -20.43 22.82 21.32
N TYR A 180 -19.12 22.73 21.06
CA TYR A 180 -18.57 22.12 19.85
C TYR A 180 -18.32 20.62 20.02
N LEU A 181 -18.00 20.17 21.24
CA LEU A 181 -17.68 18.76 21.53
C LEU A 181 -18.91 17.84 21.46
N GLU A 182 -20.11 18.37 21.73
CA GLU A 182 -21.38 17.60 21.68
C GLU A 182 -21.80 17.20 20.24
N THR A 183 -21.04 17.60 19.22
CA THR A 183 -21.45 17.45 17.81
C THR A 183 -21.11 16.10 17.17
N ILE A 184 -20.28 15.26 17.80
CA ILE A 184 -19.90 13.94 17.29
C ILE A 184 -20.72 12.85 18.02
N PRO A 185 -21.76 12.27 17.39
CA PRO A 185 -22.62 11.29 18.06
C PRO A 185 -21.87 9.98 18.33
N GLY A 186 -21.84 9.54 19.59
CA GLY A 186 -21.28 8.25 19.97
C GLY A 186 -19.77 8.22 20.25
N GLN A 187 -19.11 9.38 20.26
CA GLN A 187 -17.70 9.52 20.62
C GLN A 187 -17.53 10.55 21.75
N ASP A 188 -16.80 10.18 22.80
CA ASP A 188 -16.57 11.05 23.96
C ASP A 188 -15.35 11.96 23.72
N VAL A 189 -15.60 13.10 23.07
CA VAL A 189 -14.54 14.05 22.74
C VAL A 189 -14.23 14.93 23.92
N HIS A 190 -12.96 15.03 24.28
CA HIS A 190 -12.51 15.87 25.38
C HIS A 190 -11.20 16.58 25.05
N VAL A 191 -10.99 17.74 25.68
CA VAL A 191 -9.83 18.59 25.44
C VAL A 191 -8.88 18.56 26.62
N LEU A 192 -7.60 18.34 26.35
CA LEU A 192 -6.51 18.39 27.31
C LEU A 192 -5.55 19.53 26.95
N PHE A 193 -5.06 20.22 27.99
CA PHE A 193 -3.99 21.20 27.83
C PHE A 193 -2.66 20.59 28.29
N ARG A 194 -1.59 20.85 27.54
CA ARG A 194 -0.23 20.37 27.84
C ARG A 194 0.80 21.45 27.60
N HIS A 195 1.82 21.46 28.44
CA HIS A 195 3.01 22.27 28.20
C HIS A 195 4.06 21.44 27.46
N SER A 196 4.79 22.04 26.52
CA SER A 196 5.93 21.42 25.86
C SER A 196 6.93 22.44 25.38
N ASP A 197 8.18 22.29 25.82
CA ASP A 197 9.31 23.08 25.33
C ASP A 197 9.75 22.67 23.91
N ALA A 198 9.44 21.44 23.50
CA ALA A 198 9.94 20.87 22.24
C ALA A 198 9.00 21.07 21.05
N VAL A 199 7.68 21.05 21.28
CA VAL A 199 6.66 21.00 20.20
C VAL A 199 6.17 22.39 19.78
N GLY A 200 6.32 23.41 20.63
CA GLY A 200 5.82 24.75 20.36
C GLY A 200 4.29 24.83 20.26
N ALA A 201 3.77 25.77 19.46
CA ALA A 201 2.33 25.93 19.26
C ALA A 201 1.76 24.77 18.42
N ASN A 202 0.95 23.92 19.06
CA ASN A 202 0.36 22.76 18.41
C ASN A 202 -1.02 22.39 18.98
N ALA A 203 -1.82 21.69 18.18
CA ALA A 203 -3.01 20.97 18.59
C ALA A 203 -3.04 19.61 17.87
N MET A 204 -3.51 18.55 18.53
CA MET A 204 -3.60 17.23 17.90
C MET A 204 -4.79 16.43 18.42
N ALA A 205 -5.50 15.77 17.50
CA ALA A 205 -6.52 14.79 17.81
C ALA A 205 -5.95 13.35 17.88
N LEU A 206 -6.28 12.63 18.95
CA LEU A 206 -6.08 11.19 19.06
C LEU A 206 -7.32 10.42 18.57
N PRO A 207 -7.15 9.15 18.12
CA PRO A 207 -8.25 8.34 17.60
C PRO A 207 -9.46 8.15 18.54
N ASP A 208 -9.25 8.18 19.86
CA ASP A 208 -10.34 8.04 20.84
C ASP A 208 -11.20 9.31 21.03
N GLY A 209 -10.81 10.43 20.41
CA GLY A 209 -11.48 11.72 20.58
C GLY A 209 -10.80 12.65 21.59
N THR A 210 -9.66 12.25 22.16
CA THR A 210 -8.83 13.17 22.95
C THR A 210 -8.19 14.22 22.04
N ILE A 211 -8.43 15.51 22.29
CA ILE A 211 -7.77 16.61 21.58
C ILE A 211 -6.81 17.31 22.55
N VAL A 212 -5.53 17.35 22.21
CA VAL A 212 -4.48 17.98 23.03
C VAL A 212 -4.13 19.34 22.43
N PHE A 213 -4.27 20.41 23.20
CA PHE A 213 -3.76 21.74 22.88
C PHE A 213 -2.48 22.01 23.68
N THR A 214 -1.45 22.55 23.02
CA THR A 214 -0.29 23.05 23.74
C THR A 214 -0.56 24.43 24.34
N ASP A 215 0.05 24.72 25.49
CA ASP A 215 -0.01 26.05 26.11
C ASP A 215 0.48 27.15 25.15
N ALA A 216 1.47 26.83 24.32
CA ALA A 216 1.98 27.73 23.29
C ALA A 216 0.95 28.02 22.20
N MET A 217 0.09 27.06 21.82
CA MET A 217 -1.03 27.31 20.91
C MET A 217 -2.04 28.27 21.54
N VAL A 218 -2.37 28.06 22.81
CA VAL A 218 -3.27 28.95 23.56
C VAL A 218 -2.69 30.37 23.67
N ALA A 219 -1.37 30.50 23.86
CA ALA A 219 -0.68 31.79 23.92
C ALA A 219 -0.54 32.47 22.54
N LEU A 220 -0.47 31.68 21.45
CA LEU A 220 -0.39 32.19 20.08
C LEU A 220 -1.72 32.82 19.62
N ALA A 221 -2.84 32.28 20.07
CA ALA A 221 -4.16 32.78 19.74
C ALA A 221 -4.40 34.18 20.32
N LYS A 222 -4.96 35.08 19.50
CA LYS A 222 -5.33 36.43 19.93
C LYS A 222 -6.79 36.52 20.38
N ASP A 223 -7.58 35.54 20.00
CA ASP A 223 -9.00 35.42 20.32
C ASP A 223 -9.32 33.94 20.57
N ASP A 224 -10.21 33.67 21.52
CA ASP A 224 -10.64 32.30 21.84
C ASP A 224 -11.35 31.64 20.65
N GLN A 225 -11.96 32.43 19.75
CA GLN A 225 -12.57 31.95 18.52
C GLN A 225 -11.54 31.41 17.51
N GLU A 226 -10.29 31.86 17.58
CA GLU A 226 -9.20 31.25 16.81
C GLU A 226 -8.90 29.82 17.30
N LEU A 227 -8.95 29.60 18.61
CA LEU A 227 -8.80 28.25 19.18
C LEU A 227 -10.01 27.37 18.87
N VAL A 228 -11.22 27.94 18.82
CA VAL A 228 -12.43 27.25 18.35
C VAL A 228 -12.28 26.82 16.89
N ALA A 229 -11.68 27.67 16.05
CA ALA A 229 -11.43 27.33 14.65
C ALA A 229 -10.46 26.15 14.52
N VAL A 230 -9.36 26.15 15.28
CA VAL A 230 -8.43 25.00 15.35
C VAL A 230 -9.13 23.76 15.90
N LEU A 231 -9.92 23.89 16.96
CA LEU A 231 -10.70 22.78 17.52
C LEU A 231 -11.65 22.19 16.47
N SER A 232 -12.31 23.03 15.68
CA SER A 232 -13.25 22.60 14.64
C SER A 232 -12.54 21.78 13.55
N HIS A 233 -11.29 22.12 13.22
CA HIS A 233 -10.43 21.35 12.34
C HIS A 233 -10.03 20.00 12.95
N GLU A 234 -9.57 19.98 14.20
CA GLU A 234 -9.21 18.74 14.91
C GLU A 234 -10.41 17.80 15.08
N LEU A 235 -11.60 18.34 15.36
CA LEU A 235 -12.85 17.58 15.37
C LEU A 235 -13.14 16.93 14.01
N GLY A 236 -12.78 17.58 12.91
CA GLY A 236 -12.88 17.02 11.57
C GLY A 236 -12.00 15.77 11.39
N HIS A 237 -10.79 15.76 11.95
CA HIS A 237 -9.93 14.58 11.96
C HIS A 237 -10.50 13.44 12.80
N VAL A 238 -11.09 13.76 13.95
CA VAL A 238 -11.79 12.77 14.81
C VAL A 238 -13.00 12.19 14.07
N ALA A 239 -13.87 13.04 13.53
CA ALA A 239 -15.10 12.65 12.86
C ALA A 239 -14.88 11.73 11.65
N HIS A 240 -13.75 11.91 10.95
CA HIS A 240 -13.35 11.08 9.82
C HIS A 240 -12.36 9.97 10.20
N ASN A 241 -12.04 9.79 11.49
CA ASN A 241 -11.15 8.75 11.99
C ASN A 241 -9.74 8.78 11.36
N HIS A 242 -9.25 9.95 10.95
CA HIS A 242 -8.02 10.10 10.16
C HIS A 242 -6.78 9.56 10.89
N GLY A 243 -6.71 9.72 12.22
CA GLY A 243 -5.61 9.17 13.03
C GLY A 243 -5.51 7.64 12.90
N MET A 244 -6.65 6.94 13.03
CA MET A 244 -6.68 5.47 12.88
C MET A 244 -6.41 5.05 11.43
N GLN A 245 -6.93 5.80 10.44
CA GLN A 245 -6.60 5.57 9.03
C GLN A 245 -5.09 5.63 8.79
N GLY A 246 -4.40 6.61 9.38
CA GLY A 246 -2.95 6.76 9.31
C GLY A 246 -2.20 5.57 9.89
N VAL A 247 -2.59 5.11 11.09
CA VAL A 247 -1.99 3.94 11.74
C VAL A 247 -2.20 2.67 10.94
N VAL A 248 -3.40 2.44 10.42
CA VAL A 248 -3.69 1.29 9.56
C VAL A 248 -2.89 1.37 8.25
N HIS A 249 -2.84 2.55 7.63
CA HIS A 249 -2.08 2.77 6.40
C HIS A 249 -0.60 2.44 6.57
N SER A 250 0.02 2.94 7.64
CA SER A 250 1.42 2.64 7.94
C SER A 250 1.63 1.15 8.20
N SER A 251 0.75 0.52 8.98
CA SER A 251 0.82 -0.92 9.28
C SER A 251 0.69 -1.80 8.03
N LEU A 252 -0.26 -1.49 7.14
CA LEU A 252 -0.45 -2.20 5.88
C LEU A 252 0.71 -1.99 4.93
N THR A 253 1.27 -0.77 4.87
CA THR A 253 2.44 -0.46 4.05
C THR A 253 3.65 -1.30 4.49
N ALA A 254 3.94 -1.33 5.79
CA ALA A 254 5.03 -2.14 6.33
C ALA A 254 4.81 -3.64 6.08
N TRP A 255 3.58 -4.11 6.25
CA TRP A 255 3.22 -5.50 5.94
C TRP A 255 3.47 -5.87 4.47
N LEU A 256 3.06 -5.01 3.54
CA LEU A 256 3.30 -5.20 2.11
C LEU A 256 4.80 -5.21 1.80
N LEU A 257 5.57 -4.30 2.39
CA LEU A 257 7.02 -4.24 2.21
C LEU A 257 7.67 -5.57 2.62
N VAL A 258 7.29 -6.11 3.79
CA VAL A 258 7.78 -7.41 4.28
C VAL A 258 7.42 -8.55 3.33
N MET A 259 6.18 -8.56 2.81
CA MET A 259 5.77 -9.60 1.85
C MET A 259 6.55 -9.52 0.53
N MET A 260 7.02 -8.33 0.14
CA MET A 260 7.80 -8.13 -1.06
C MET A 260 9.29 -8.44 -0.88
N THR A 261 9.89 -8.05 0.25
CA THR A 261 11.33 -8.13 0.49
C THR A 261 11.73 -9.37 1.29
N GLY A 262 10.80 -9.97 2.03
CA GLY A 262 11.08 -10.97 3.06
C GLY A 262 11.81 -10.42 4.29
N ASP A 263 11.99 -9.10 4.36
CA ASP A 263 12.75 -8.44 5.42
C ASP A 263 11.84 -8.05 6.58
N LEU A 264 11.98 -8.77 7.70
CA LEU A 264 11.22 -8.52 8.93
C LEU A 264 11.70 -7.29 9.70
N THR A 265 12.85 -6.69 9.35
CA THR A 265 13.37 -5.51 10.04
C THR A 265 12.42 -4.32 9.93
N ALA A 266 11.64 -4.22 8.85
CA ALA A 266 10.62 -3.18 8.68
C ALA A 266 9.49 -3.22 9.73
N PHE A 267 9.22 -4.38 10.35
CA PHE A 267 8.29 -4.48 11.49
C PHE A 267 8.96 -4.25 12.84
N ALA A 268 10.27 -4.49 12.92
CA ALA A 268 11.05 -4.26 14.13
C ALA A 268 11.40 -2.77 14.32
N ASP A 269 11.26 -1.96 13.27
CA ASP A 269 11.40 -0.52 13.33
C ASP A 269 10.28 0.11 14.16
N THR A 270 10.66 0.82 15.22
CA THR A 270 9.74 1.46 16.16
C THR A 270 8.93 2.57 15.50
N THR A 271 9.36 3.09 14.35
CA THR A 271 8.65 4.13 13.58
C THR A 271 7.32 3.66 12.98
N VAL A 272 7.10 2.34 12.89
CA VAL A 272 5.85 1.74 12.38
C VAL A 272 4.88 1.39 13.52
N THR A 273 5.27 1.59 14.78
CA THR A 273 4.36 1.37 15.91
C THR A 273 3.25 2.43 15.92
N GLY A 274 2.03 2.03 16.30
CA GLY A 274 0.88 2.93 16.28
C GLY A 274 1.12 4.29 16.96
N PRO A 275 1.70 4.35 18.17
CA PRO A 275 2.06 5.61 18.81
C PRO A 275 3.05 6.44 17.99
N ALA A 276 4.16 5.86 17.52
CA ALA A 276 5.14 6.59 16.73
C ALA A 276 4.56 7.13 15.41
N VAL A 277 3.68 6.37 14.77
CA VAL A 277 2.96 6.82 13.56
C VAL A 277 2.08 8.00 13.87
N LEU A 278 1.28 7.97 14.94
CA LEU A 278 0.42 9.10 15.33
C LEU A 278 1.25 10.36 15.62
N LEU A 279 2.40 10.20 16.27
CA LEU A 279 3.30 11.31 16.59
C LEU A 279 3.97 11.95 15.37
N ASN A 280 4.10 11.21 14.28
CA ASN A 280 4.72 11.66 13.04
C ASN A 280 3.71 11.75 11.90
N LEU A 281 2.41 11.77 12.22
CA LEU A 281 1.38 11.64 11.21
C LEU A 281 1.28 12.95 10.39
N ALA A 282 1.64 12.84 9.12
CA ALA A 282 1.34 13.86 8.13
C ALA A 282 0.05 13.47 7.40
N TYR A 283 -0.98 14.31 7.50
CA TYR A 283 -2.25 14.02 6.86
C TYR A 283 -2.18 14.24 5.36
N SER A 284 -2.90 13.39 4.62
CA SER A 284 -3.01 13.55 3.16
C SER A 284 -3.82 14.81 2.81
N ARG A 285 -3.64 15.33 1.60
CA ARG A 285 -4.41 16.50 1.12
C ARG A 285 -5.92 16.27 1.16
N ASP A 286 -6.37 15.04 0.92
CA ASP A 286 -7.80 14.73 0.96
C ASP A 286 -8.32 14.68 2.41
N MET A 287 -7.52 14.18 3.35
CA MET A 287 -7.85 14.23 4.79
C MET A 287 -7.93 15.67 5.30
N GLU A 288 -7.00 16.54 4.90
CA GLU A 288 -7.07 17.97 5.22
C GLU A 288 -8.33 18.61 4.62
N ARG A 289 -8.70 18.27 3.39
CA ARG A 289 -9.92 18.80 2.76
C ARG A 289 -11.20 18.37 3.48
N ASP A 290 -11.24 17.14 3.97
CA ASP A 290 -12.37 16.60 4.75
C ASP A 290 -12.45 17.28 6.12
N ALA A 291 -11.31 17.47 6.79
CA ALA A 291 -11.24 18.19 8.07
C ALA A 291 -11.59 19.68 7.93
N ASP A 292 -11.04 20.37 6.92
CA ASP A 292 -11.36 21.77 6.61
C ASP A 292 -12.85 21.95 6.30
N GLN A 293 -13.46 21.02 5.54
CA GLN A 293 -14.89 21.07 5.23
C GLN A 293 -15.74 20.91 6.50
N TYR A 294 -15.39 19.93 7.34
CA TYR A 294 -16.06 19.73 8.62
C TYR A 294 -15.96 20.98 9.51
N ALA A 295 -14.76 21.57 9.59
CA ALA A 295 -14.52 22.78 10.36
C ALA A 295 -15.39 23.93 9.87
N LEU A 296 -15.46 24.16 8.56
CA LEU A 296 -16.29 25.20 7.95
C LEU A 296 -17.78 24.99 8.26
N ASP A 297 -18.28 23.77 8.09
CA ASP A 297 -19.70 23.47 8.36
C ASP A 297 -20.04 23.70 9.84
N LEU A 298 -19.14 23.30 10.74
CA LEU A 298 -19.30 23.49 12.18
C LEU A 298 -19.23 24.98 12.58
N MET A 299 -18.23 25.71 12.07
CA MET A 299 -18.05 27.14 12.32
C MET A 299 -19.27 27.93 11.83
N GLN A 300 -19.75 27.65 10.61
CA GLN A 300 -20.96 28.28 10.07
C GLN A 300 -22.21 27.96 10.91
N ALA A 301 -22.39 26.70 11.31
CA ALA A 301 -23.51 26.29 12.15
C ALA A 301 -23.50 26.97 13.53
N ARG A 302 -22.32 27.34 14.03
CA ARG A 302 -22.10 28.00 15.33
C ARG A 302 -21.86 29.50 15.23
N GLN A 303 -21.97 30.08 14.03
CA GLN A 303 -21.76 31.50 13.75
C GLN A 303 -20.36 32.00 14.16
N VAL A 304 -19.35 31.15 14.00
CA VAL A 304 -17.93 31.48 14.15
C VAL A 304 -17.40 31.90 12.79
N ASP A 305 -16.72 33.06 12.73
CA ASP A 305 -16.14 33.58 11.49
C ASP A 305 -15.00 32.65 10.98
N PRO A 306 -15.08 32.08 9.76
CA PRO A 306 -14.01 31.31 9.12
C PRO A 306 -12.65 32.03 9.07
N GLY A 307 -12.66 33.37 9.06
CA GLY A 307 -11.44 34.19 9.08
C GLY A 307 -10.54 33.93 10.30
N HIS A 308 -11.09 33.46 11.42
CA HIS A 308 -10.33 33.08 12.61
C HIS A 308 -9.33 31.93 12.33
N PHE A 309 -9.71 30.97 11.48
CA PHE A 309 -8.81 29.87 11.10
C PHE A 309 -7.60 30.39 10.30
N ILE A 310 -7.87 31.26 9.33
CA ILE A 310 -6.80 31.88 8.52
C ILE A 310 -5.86 32.69 9.41
N ALA A 311 -6.41 33.48 10.33
CA ALA A 311 -5.64 34.37 11.20
C ALA A 311 -4.65 33.63 12.11
N ILE A 312 -5.05 32.49 12.69
CA ILE A 312 -4.16 31.69 13.55
C ILE A 312 -3.14 30.90 12.74
N MET A 313 -3.53 30.32 11.59
CA MET A 313 -2.61 29.59 10.74
C MET A 313 -1.52 30.50 10.14
N GLN A 314 -1.87 31.72 9.71
CA GLN A 314 -0.88 32.71 9.26
C GLN A 314 0.08 33.13 10.37
N ARG A 315 -0.39 33.18 11.62
CA ARG A 315 0.47 33.52 12.76
C ARG A 315 1.40 32.37 13.12
N LEU A 316 0.92 31.15 12.99
CA LEU A 316 1.72 29.96 13.14
C LEU A 316 2.83 29.89 12.08
N GLU A 317 2.53 30.25 10.82
CA GLU A 317 3.52 30.36 9.74
C GLU A 317 4.50 31.52 9.97
N GLY A 318 4.02 32.70 10.36
CA GLY A 318 4.83 33.90 10.57
C GLY A 318 5.70 33.86 11.83
N GLY A 319 5.28 33.15 12.88
CA GLY A 319 6.00 33.02 14.15
C GLY A 319 7.31 32.24 14.05
N ASP A 320 7.45 31.36 13.05
CA ASP A 320 8.66 30.59 12.76
C ASP A 320 9.75 31.40 12.02
N SER A 321 9.44 32.63 11.58
CA SER A 321 10.33 33.45 10.73
C SER A 321 11.03 34.61 11.44
N SER A 322 10.70 34.89 12.70
CA SER A 322 11.22 36.08 13.42
C SER A 322 12.49 35.87 14.26
N ASP A 323 13.03 34.65 14.37
CA ASP A 323 14.31 34.39 15.06
C ASP A 323 15.39 33.89 14.09
N GLU A 324 15.80 34.76 13.17
CA GLU A 324 16.86 34.49 12.19
C GLU A 324 18.28 34.44 12.81
N ASN A 325 18.40 34.59 14.13
CA ASN A 325 19.68 34.75 14.84
C ASN A 325 20.11 33.57 15.72
N GLN A 326 19.44 32.41 15.63
CA GLN A 326 19.78 31.17 16.39
C GLN A 326 19.81 29.92 15.50
N ARG A 327 20.36 30.02 14.28
CA ARG A 327 20.54 28.86 13.37
C ARG A 327 21.81 28.04 13.62
N ASP A 328 22.64 28.42 14.59
CA ASP A 328 23.83 27.67 14.96
C ASP A 328 23.55 26.97 16.30
N GLU A 329 23.48 25.63 16.28
CA GLU A 329 23.39 24.68 17.42
C GLU A 329 22.07 23.91 17.68
N ALA A 330 21.07 23.95 16.80
CA ALA A 330 19.94 23.02 16.95
C ALA A 330 20.24 21.63 16.36
N SER A 331 20.41 20.64 17.24
CA SER A 331 20.58 19.22 16.89
C SER A 331 19.41 18.69 16.04
N GLY A 332 19.68 17.75 15.13
CA GLY A 332 18.74 17.27 14.09
C GLY A 332 17.41 16.63 14.55
N TRP A 333 17.12 16.62 15.85
CA TRP A 333 15.81 16.23 16.41
C TRP A 333 14.88 17.43 16.63
N GLN A 334 15.38 18.66 16.81
CA GLN A 334 14.53 19.85 16.94
C GLN A 334 13.75 20.14 15.66
N THR A 335 14.36 19.89 14.49
CA THR A 335 13.74 20.07 13.18
C THR A 335 12.65 19.03 12.88
N ALA A 336 12.64 17.91 13.61
CA ALA A 336 11.77 16.77 13.35
C ALA A 336 10.40 16.85 14.07
N ILE A 337 10.18 17.85 14.93
CA ILE A 337 8.94 18.00 15.73
C ILE A 337 8.33 19.40 15.53
N ASN A 338 8.29 19.86 14.27
CA ASN A 338 7.83 21.21 13.89
C ASN A 338 6.30 21.38 14.02
N GLY A 339 5.77 21.56 15.23
CA GLY A 339 4.44 22.15 15.49
C GLY A 339 3.24 21.61 14.69
N LEU A 340 2.11 22.35 14.72
CA LEU A 340 0.90 22.02 13.96
C LEU A 340 1.13 22.07 12.43
N MET A 341 2.12 22.84 11.95
CA MET A 341 2.41 22.98 10.51
C MET A 341 3.05 21.74 9.87
N SER A 342 3.78 20.91 10.65
CA SER A 342 4.36 19.67 10.12
C SER A 342 3.29 18.63 9.78
N SER A 343 2.24 18.56 10.59
CA SER A 343 1.11 17.65 10.38
C SER A 343 0.01 18.26 9.49
N HIS A 344 -0.21 19.59 9.56
CA HIS A 344 -1.26 20.33 8.84
C HIS A 344 -0.70 21.56 8.10
N PRO A 345 -0.01 21.39 6.96
CA PRO A 345 0.57 22.51 6.24
C PRO A 345 -0.52 23.49 5.74
N LEU A 346 -0.31 24.78 6.01
CA LEU A 346 -1.12 25.85 5.40
C LEU A 346 -0.81 25.92 3.90
N THR A 347 -1.85 25.94 3.08
CA THR A 347 -1.69 26.08 1.62
C THR A 347 -2.64 27.15 1.09
N ASP A 348 -2.30 27.74 -0.05
CA ASP A 348 -3.14 28.74 -0.72
C ASP A 348 -4.56 28.21 -1.01
N GLU A 349 -4.69 26.91 -1.31
CA GLU A 349 -5.98 26.24 -1.52
C GLU A 349 -6.86 26.31 -0.27
N ARG A 350 -6.27 26.02 0.90
CA ARG A 350 -6.98 26.07 2.19
C ARG A 350 -7.38 27.50 2.55
N ILE A 351 -6.47 28.46 2.41
CA ILE A 351 -6.76 29.88 2.65
C ILE A 351 -7.90 30.35 1.75
N ALA A 352 -7.85 30.03 0.45
CA ALA A 352 -8.91 30.40 -0.49
C ALA A 352 -10.26 29.78 -0.11
N ARG A 353 -10.26 28.54 0.41
CA ARG A 353 -11.48 27.85 0.85
C ARG A 353 -12.13 28.54 2.05
N PHE A 354 -11.36 28.85 3.10
CA PHE A 354 -11.88 29.54 4.27
C PHE A 354 -12.32 30.97 3.93
N ARG A 355 -11.56 31.68 3.08
CA ARG A 355 -11.91 33.04 2.65
C ARG A 355 -13.19 33.07 1.83
N ALA A 356 -13.43 32.06 0.98
CA ALA A 356 -14.67 31.96 0.22
C ALA A 356 -15.91 31.71 1.09
N ALA A 357 -15.71 31.26 2.33
CA ALA A 357 -16.76 31.03 3.32
C ALA A 357 -16.98 32.23 4.26
N GLU A 358 -16.14 33.27 4.20
CA GLU A 358 -16.37 34.56 4.86
C GLU A 358 -17.61 35.21 4.23
N GLY A 359 -18.64 35.46 5.05
CA GLY A 359 -19.96 35.95 4.62
C GLY A 359 -20.11 37.46 4.69
#